data_AF-A0A198AJV0-F1
#
_entry.id   AF-A0A198AJV0-F1
#
_cell.length_a   1.000
_cell.length_b   1.000
_cell.length_c   1.000
_cell.angle_alpha   90.00
_cell.angle_beta   90.00
_cell.angle_gamma   90.00
#
_symmetry.space_group_name_H-M   'P 1'
#
loop_
_entity.id
_entity.type
_entity.pdbx_description
1 polymer ?
#
loop_
_entity_poly.entity_id
_entity_poly.type
_entity_poly.pdbx_seq_one_letter_code
_entity_poly.pdbx_strand_id
1 'polypeptide(L)'
;MEKVNSSEELMNTFINMSSEHSVRQFLIPGKGKFTVVLQEEDHLSISSEVTANPELKNMITGSREEYKQGKGMSTTELLKSLSPEDFA
;
A
#
# COMPACT_ATOMS: atom_id res chain seq x y z
N MET A 1 -13.04 -8.87 -28.55
CA MET A 1 -12.14 -7.92 -27.87
C MET A 1 -12.70 -6.53 -28.10
N GLU A 2 -12.98 -5.80 -27.02
CA GLU A 2 -13.74 -4.55 -27.07
C GLU A 2 -12.94 -3.44 -27.76
N LYS A 3 -13.61 -2.60 -28.55
CA LYS A 3 -13.00 -1.45 -29.23
C LYS A 3 -13.39 -0.19 -28.47
N VAL A 4 -12.39 0.56 -28.04
CA VAL A 4 -12.57 1.84 -27.32
C VAL A 4 -12.26 2.96 -28.30
N ASN A 5 -13.26 3.80 -28.57
CA ASN A 5 -13.22 4.87 -29.56
C ASN A 5 -13.20 6.26 -28.91
N SER A 6 -13.46 6.35 -27.61
CA SER A 6 -13.47 7.61 -26.86
C SER A 6 -12.80 7.48 -25.49
N SER A 7 -12.41 8.63 -24.92
CA SER A 7 -11.90 8.69 -23.56
C SER A 7 -12.97 8.32 -22.52
N GLU A 8 -14.24 8.60 -22.79
CA GLU A 8 -15.34 8.24 -21.90
C GLU A 8 -15.53 6.72 -21.81
N GLU A 9 -15.50 6.02 -22.96
CA GLU A 9 -15.52 4.55 -23.01
C GLU A 9 -14.32 3.94 -22.26
N LEU A 10 -13.14 4.57 -22.40
CA LEU A 10 -11.94 4.15 -21.67
C LEU A 10 -12.11 4.31 -20.15
N MET A 11 -12.61 5.46 -19.69
CA MET A 11 -12.82 5.72 -18.27
C MET A 11 -13.89 4.81 -17.68
N ASN A 12 -14.97 4.55 -18.41
CA ASN A 12 -15.98 3.57 -18.01
C ASN A 12 -15.38 2.16 -17.88
N THR A 13 -14.40 1.81 -18.70
CA THR A 13 -13.69 0.53 -18.56
C THR A 13 -12.96 0.44 -17.22
N PHE A 14 -12.31 1.52 -16.77
CA PHE A 14 -11.58 1.56 -15.50
C PHE A 14 -12.50 1.59 -14.27
N ILE A 15 -13.58 2.37 -14.32
CA ILE A 15 -14.54 2.49 -13.20
C ILE A 15 -15.22 1.15 -12.91
N ASN A 16 -15.43 0.32 -13.94
CA ASN A 16 -16.07 -0.99 -13.83
C ASN A 16 -15.08 -2.14 -13.58
N MET A 17 -13.85 -1.86 -13.13
CA MET A 17 -12.89 -2.89 -12.69
C MET A 17 -13.09 -3.19 -11.21
N SER A 18 -12.89 -4.45 -10.85
CA SER A 18 -12.95 -4.98 -9.48
C SER A 18 -12.00 -6.17 -9.35
N SER A 19 -11.75 -6.67 -8.14
CA SER A 19 -11.02 -7.93 -7.92
C SER A 19 -11.55 -9.10 -8.78
N GLU A 20 -12.87 -9.24 -8.90
CA GLU A 20 -13.53 -10.25 -9.74
C GLU A 20 -13.34 -10.02 -11.25
N HIS A 21 -13.11 -8.77 -11.66
CA HIS A 21 -12.93 -8.33 -13.04
C HIS A 21 -11.63 -7.55 -13.22
N SER A 22 -10.56 -8.12 -12.66
CA SER A 22 -9.27 -7.43 -12.50
C SER A 22 -8.49 -7.31 -13.80
N VAL A 23 -8.85 -8.05 -14.86
CA VAL A 23 -8.18 -7.98 -16.16
C VAL A 23 -9.15 -7.48 -17.23
N ARG A 24 -8.81 -6.37 -17.88
CA ARG A 24 -9.53 -5.83 -19.04
C ARG A 24 -8.60 -5.76 -20.24
N GLN A 25 -9.10 -6.15 -21.41
CA GLN A 25 -8.38 -6.10 -22.67
C GLN A 25 -9.21 -5.35 -23.72
N PHE A 26 -8.67 -4.28 -24.28
CA PHE A 26 -9.33 -3.50 -25.33
C PHE A 26 -8.36 -3.03 -26.42
N LEU A 27 -8.92 -2.69 -27.58
CA LEU A 27 -8.21 -2.16 -28.74
C LEU A 27 -8.56 -0.68 -28.91
N ILE A 28 -7.55 0.17 -29.04
CA ILE A 28 -7.73 1.56 -29.45
C ILE A 28 -7.33 1.67 -30.93
N PRO A 29 -8.25 2.06 -31.84
CA PRO A 29 -7.95 2.26 -33.24
C PRO A 29 -6.75 3.18 -33.46
N GLY A 30 -5.77 2.72 -34.26
CA GLY A 30 -4.54 3.48 -34.54
C GLY A 30 -3.51 3.51 -33.40
N LYS A 31 -3.79 2.92 -32.23
CA LYS A 31 -2.85 2.85 -31.10
C LYS A 31 -2.49 1.41 -30.68
N GLY A 32 -3.36 0.45 -30.98
CA GLY A 32 -3.08 -0.97 -30.79
C GLY A 32 -3.84 -1.58 -29.60
N LYS A 33 -3.32 -2.73 -29.14
CA LYS A 33 -3.93 -3.58 -28.12
C LYS A 33 -3.42 -3.20 -26.73
N PHE A 34 -4.32 -3.01 -25.78
CA PHE A 34 -4.00 -2.73 -24.40
C PHE A 34 -4.56 -3.82 -23.48
N THR A 35 -3.82 -4.12 -22.42
CA THR A 35 -4.25 -4.96 -21.32
C THR A 35 -4.05 -4.16 -20.04
N VAL A 36 -5.11 -4.02 -19.25
CA VAL A 36 -5.10 -3.32 -17.98
C VAL A 36 -5.42 -4.31 -16.89
N VAL A 37 -4.59 -4.31 -15.85
CA VAL A 37 -4.71 -5.19 -14.70
C VAL A 37 -4.91 -4.31 -13.48
N LEU A 38 -6.02 -4.51 -12.78
CA LEU A 38 -6.28 -3.89 -11.49
C LEU A 38 -5.38 -4.58 -10.47
N GLN A 39 -4.44 -3.82 -9.93
CA GLN A 39 -3.69 -4.20 -8.75
C GLN A 39 -4.37 -3.51 -7.59
N GLU A 40 -5.31 -4.21 -6.93
CA GLU A 40 -5.79 -3.75 -5.63
C GLU A 40 -4.58 -3.78 -4.69
N GLU A 41 -4.24 -2.63 -4.10
CA GLU A 41 -3.39 -2.62 -2.92
C GLU A 41 -4.23 -3.24 -1.80
N ASP A 42 -4.20 -4.57 -1.72
CA ASP A 42 -4.78 -5.39 -0.65
C ASP A 42 -4.02 -5.21 0.68
N HIS A 43 -3.33 -4.07 0.83
CA HIS A 43 -2.77 -3.67 2.09
C HIS A 43 -3.89 -2.99 2.85
N LEU A 44 -4.42 -3.70 3.86
CA LEU A 44 -5.13 -3.05 4.96
C LEU A 44 -4.39 -1.75 5.26
N SER A 45 -5.03 -0.61 5.03
CA SER A 45 -4.41 0.68 5.33
C SER A 45 -3.91 0.65 6.77
N ILE A 46 -2.77 1.29 7.05
CA ILE A 46 -2.21 1.37 8.41
C ILE A 46 -3.29 1.83 9.40
N SER A 47 -4.19 2.73 9.00
CA SER A 47 -5.31 3.17 9.82
C SER A 47 -6.32 2.04 10.12
N SER A 48 -6.63 1.18 9.14
CA SER A 48 -7.49 0.01 9.35
C SER A 48 -6.82 -1.04 10.25
N GLU A 49 -5.51 -1.27 10.12
CA GLU A 49 -4.75 -2.19 10.98
C GLU A 49 -4.67 -1.68 12.42
N VAL A 50 -4.40 -0.38 12.60
CA VAL A 50 -4.38 0.29 13.91
C VAL A 50 -5.76 0.27 14.58
N THR A 51 -6.84 0.33 13.80
CA THR A 51 -8.20 0.22 14.33
C THR A 51 -8.52 -1.20 14.76
N ALA A 52 -8.05 -2.20 14.01
CA ALA A 52 -8.26 -3.61 14.31
C ALA A 52 -7.38 -4.12 15.48
N ASN A 53 -6.21 -3.52 15.71
CA ASN A 53 -5.26 -3.93 16.75
C ASN A 53 -4.99 -2.82 17.78
N PRO A 54 -5.62 -2.88 18.97
CA PRO A 54 -5.41 -1.91 20.06
C PRO A 54 -3.96 -1.85 20.58
N GLU A 55 -3.22 -2.95 20.54
CA GLU A 55 -1.82 -3.00 20.98
C GLU A 55 -0.93 -2.22 20.02
N LEU A 56 -1.12 -2.42 18.72
CA LEU A 56 -0.44 -1.66 17.67
C LEU A 56 -0.72 -0.15 17.79
N LYS A 57 -1.98 0.22 18.09
CA LYS A 57 -2.36 1.61 18.36
C LYS A 57 -1.59 2.20 19.54
N ASN A 58 -1.48 1.45 20.63
CA ASN A 58 -0.76 1.89 21.83
C ASN A 58 0.73 2.05 21.56
N MET A 59 1.34 1.09 20.84
CA MET A 59 2.77 1.16 20.46
C MET A 59 3.07 2.39 19.59
N ILE A 60 2.23 2.68 18.58
CA ILE A 60 2.40 3.86 17.72
C ILE A 60 2.20 5.16 18.51
N THR A 61 1.24 5.19 19.43
CA THR A 61 0.98 6.39 20.24
C THR A 61 2.12 6.63 21.22
N GLY A 62 2.56 5.59 21.93
CA GLY A 62 3.67 5.66 22.89
C GLY A 62 4.98 6.07 22.22
N SER A 63 5.35 5.44 21.10
CA SER A 63 6.57 5.81 20.36
C SER A 63 6.58 7.28 19.90
N ARG A 64 5.43 7.83 19.50
CA ARG A 64 5.31 9.26 19.16
C ARG A 64 5.48 10.17 20.36
N GLU A 65 4.99 9.78 21.53
CA GLU A 65 5.16 10.53 22.78
C GLU A 65 6.62 10.50 23.26
N GLU A 66 7.25 9.35 23.20
CA GLU A 66 8.68 9.18 23.53
C GLU A 66 9.56 10.01 22.61
N TYR A 67 9.28 10.00 21.30
CA TYR A 67 9.98 10.84 20.34
C TYR A 67 9.85 12.33 20.67
N LYS A 68 8.63 12.81 20.98
CA LYS A 68 8.40 14.21 21.40
C LYS A 68 9.14 14.57 22.68
N GLN A 69 9.35 13.60 23.58
CA GLN A 69 10.11 13.77 24.82
C GLN A 69 11.62 13.66 24.61
N GLY A 70 12.09 13.46 23.38
CA GLY A 70 13.51 13.29 23.08
C GLY A 70 14.09 11.94 23.52
N LYS A 71 13.24 10.94 23.82
CA LYS A 71 13.64 9.59 24.22
C LYS A 71 13.99 8.68 23.04
N GLY A 72 14.28 9.26 21.88
CA GLY A 72 14.72 8.51 20.72
C GLY A 72 16.16 8.03 20.86
N MET A 73 16.49 6.94 20.19
CA MET A 73 17.84 6.39 20.11
C MET A 73 18.33 6.51 18.66
N SER A 74 19.54 7.02 18.46
CA SER A 74 20.16 7.02 17.14
C SER A 74 20.57 5.61 16.72
N THR A 75 20.73 5.38 15.42
CA THR A 75 21.24 4.11 14.90
C THR A 75 22.60 3.76 15.49
N THR A 76 23.47 4.75 15.71
CA THR A 76 24.78 4.56 16.32
C THR A 76 24.69 4.11 17.78
N GLU A 77 23.78 4.69 18.55
CA GLU A 77 23.55 4.27 19.94
C GLU A 77 22.97 2.87 19.98
N LEU A 78 22.00 2.55 19.13
CA LEU A 78 21.40 1.22 19.02
C LEU A 78 22.47 0.15 18.75
N LEU A 79 23.32 0.37 17.75
CA LEU A 79 24.39 -0.57 17.42
C LEU A 79 25.39 -0.79 18.55
N LYS A 80 25.60 0.21 19.42
CA LYS A 80 26.47 0.08 20.61
C LYS A 80 25.79 -0.64 21.77
N SER A 81 24.46 -0.60 21.84
CA SER A 81 23.69 -1.25 22.90
C SER A 81 23.51 -2.75 22.70
N LEU A 82 23.66 -3.24 21.47
CA LEU A 82 23.52 -4.64 21.12
C LEU A 82 24.81 -5.40 21.42
N SER A 83 24.69 -6.56 22.05
CA SER A 83 25.81 -7.48 22.32
C SER A 83 25.65 -8.79 21.52
N PRO A 84 26.73 -9.57 21.33
CA PRO A 84 26.65 -10.86 20.64
C PRO A 84 25.63 -11.83 21.27
N GLU A 85 25.41 -11.73 22.58
CA GLU A 85 24.44 -12.54 23.32
C GLU A 85 22.98 -12.23 22.97
N ASP A 86 22.68 -11.04 22.44
CA ASP A 86 21.32 -10.66 22.01
C ASP A 86 20.88 -11.37 20.72
N PHE A 87 21.82 -12.06 20.04
CA PHE A 87 21.59 -12.77 18.77
C PHE A 87 21.74 -14.29 18.90
N ALA A 88 21.96 -14.80 20.12
CA ALA A 88 22.09 -16.22 20.42
C ALA A 88 20.73 -16.85 20.76
#